data_AF-A0A379UTP9-F1
#
_entry.id   AF-A0A379UTP9-F1
#
_cell.length_a   1.000
_cell.length_b   1.000
_cell.length_c   1.000
_cell.angle_alpha   90.00
_cell.angle_beta   90.00
_cell.angle_gamma   90.00
#
_symmetry.space_group_name_H-M   'P 1'
#
loop_
_entity.id
_entity.type
_entity.pdbx_description
1 polymer ?
#
loop_
_entity_poly.entity_id
_entity_poly.type
_entity_poly.pdbx_seq_one_letter_code
_entity_poly.pdbx_strand_id
1 'polypeptide(L)' 'MRSLWEQQIAHELQLKNVPTGTLAEIGQQADLAVVVGGDGNMLGAARTLARYDINVIGINAVILAS' A
#
# COMPACT_ATOMS: atom_id res chain seq x y z
N MET A 1 15.74 6.02 -4.12
CA MET A 1 14.44 5.33 -4.11
C MET A 1 13.46 6.21 -3.35
N ARG A 2 12.39 6.67 -4.00
CA ARG A 2 11.38 7.57 -3.39
C ARG A 2 10.20 6.73 -2.93
N SER A 3 9.80 6.84 -1.67
CA SER A 3 8.63 6.16 -1.12
C SER A 3 7.39 7.04 -1.20
N LEU A 4 6.26 6.45 -1.60
CA LEU A 4 4.93 7.04 -1.57
C LEU A 4 4.05 6.18 -0.67
N TRP A 5 3.36 6.81 0.28
CA TRP A 5 2.42 6.15 1.17
C TRP A 5 0.99 6.42 0.73
N GLU A 6 0.11 5.44 0.85
CA GLU A 6 -1.31 5.67 0.60
C GLU A 6 -1.83 6.70 1.62
N GLN A 7 -2.58 7.70 1.15
CA GLN A 7 -3.00 8.85 1.94
C GLN A 7 -3.76 8.47 3.21
N GLN A 8 -4.71 7.53 3.11
CA GLN A 8 -5.50 7.11 4.25
C GLN A 8 -4.67 6.31 5.26
N ILE A 9 -3.81 5.41 4.81
CA ILE A 9 -2.89 4.66 5.67
C ILE A 9 -1.90 5.59 6.38
N ALA A 10 -1.32 6.56 5.67
CA ALA A 10 -0.43 7.55 6.28
C ALA A 10 -1.14 8.37 7.36
N HIS A 11 -2.42 8.68 7.15
CA HIS A 11 -3.25 9.36 8.14
C HIS A 11 -3.55 8.48 9.36
N GLU A 12 -3.98 7.23 9.16
CA GLU A 12 -4.28 6.27 10.23
C GLU A 12 -3.05 5.97 11.10
N LEU A 13 -1.88 5.85 10.48
CA LEU A 13 -0.60 5.63 11.17
C LEU A 13 0.04 6.92 11.71
N GLN A 14 -0.62 8.08 11.54
CA GLN A 14 -0.14 9.40 11.98
C GLN A 14 1.28 9.73 11.48
N LEU A 15 1.63 9.27 10.27
CA LEU A 15 2.94 9.51 9.69
C LEU A 15 3.07 10.99 9.33
N LYS A 16 4.18 11.61 9.76
CA LYS A 16 4.49 13.02 9.48
C LYS A 16 5.62 13.10 8.47
N ASN A 17 5.55 14.10 7.59
CA ASN A 17 6.57 14.40 6.58
C ASN A 17 6.88 13.24 5.61
N VAL A 18 5.91 12.37 5.35
CA VAL A 18 6.02 11.34 4.31
C VAL A 18 5.29 11.79 3.04
N PRO A 19 5.83 11.54 1.84
CA PRO A 19 5.10 11.76 0.60
C PRO A 19 3.89 10.82 0.55
N THR A 20 2.71 11.37 0.31
CA THR A 20 1.47 10.60 0.21
C THR A 20 0.86 10.72 -1.18
N GLY A 21 0.06 9.72 -1.55
CA GLY A 21 -0.73 9.71 -2.77
C GLY A 21 -1.87 8.69 -2.71
N THR A 22 -2.76 8.75 -3.67
CA THR A 22 -3.81 7.75 -3.87
C THR A 22 -3.22 6.43 -4.38
N LEU A 23 -3.97 5.33 -4.25
CA LEU A 23 -3.57 4.04 -4.86
C LEU A 23 -3.38 4.14 -6.38
N ALA A 24 -4.10 5.03 -7.06
CA ALA A 24 -3.95 5.26 -8.50
C ALA A 24 -2.61 5.96 -8.82
N GLU A 25 -2.24 6.98 -8.06
CA GLU A 25 -0.96 7.68 -8.22
C GLU A 25 0.22 6.74 -7.91
N ILE A 26 0.09 5.91 -6.87
CA ILE A 26 1.07 4.87 -6.55
C ILE A 26 1.19 3.89 -7.72
N GLY A 27 0.06 3.41 -8.26
CA GLY A 27 0.03 2.53 -9.42
C GLY A 27 0.69 3.11 -10.67
N GLN A 28 0.64 4.43 -10.88
CA GLN A 28 1.24 5.08 -12.04
C GLN A 28 2.73 5.41 -11.87
N GLN A 29 3.20 5.62 -10.64
CA GLN A 29 4.52 6.21 -10.37
C GLN A 29 5.51 5.22 -9.75
N ALA A 30 5.05 4.15 -9.11
CA ALA A 30 5.90 3.24 -8.36
C ALA A 30 6.40 2.09 -9.25
N ASP A 31 7.68 1.75 -9.15
CA ASP A 31 8.23 0.53 -9.77
C ASP A 31 7.82 -0.75 -9.00
N LEU A 32 7.48 -0.58 -7.72
CA LEU A 32 7.12 -1.63 -6.77
C LEU A 32 6.17 -1.08 -5.70
N ALA A 33 5.08 -1.79 -5.45
CA ALA A 33 4.18 -1.54 -4.33
C ALA A 33 4.27 -2.66 -3.29
N VAL A 34 4.37 -2.27 -2.01
CA VAL A 34 4.29 -3.19 -0.87
C VAL A 34 2.97 -2.94 -0.16
N VAL A 35 2.13 -3.98 -0.08
CA VAL A 35 0.83 -3.93 0.57
C VAL A 35 0.92 -4.72 1.86
N VAL A 36 0.62 -4.09 2.99
CA VAL A 36 0.64 -4.72 4.32
C VAL A 36 -0.77 -4.74 4.89
N GLY A 37 -1.21 -5.88 5.40
CA GLY A 37 -2.52 -6.01 6.05
C GLY A 37 -2.97 -7.45 6.21
N GLY A 38 -4.21 -7.65 6.67
CA GLY A 38 -4.90 -8.94 6.59
C GLY A 38 -5.62 -9.13 5.25
N ASP A 39 -6.36 -10.23 5.10
CA ASP A 39 -6.94 -10.68 3.83
C ASP A 39 -7.75 -9.59 3.09
N GLY A 40 -8.72 -8.97 3.77
CA GLY A 40 -9.67 -8.05 3.13
C GLY A 40 -9.06 -6.73 2.64
N ASN A 41 -8.18 -6.11 3.43
CA ASN A 41 -7.58 -4.82 3.08
C ASN A 41 -6.51 -4.99 1.98
N MET A 42 -5.72 -6.08 2.07
CA MET A 42 -4.71 -6.41 1.07
C MET A 42 -5.35 -6.70 -0.30
N LEU A 43 -6.46 -7.44 -0.34
CA LEU A 43 -7.13 -7.78 -1.60
C LEU A 43 -7.69 -6.53 -2.30
N GLY A 44 -8.19 -5.55 -1.53
CA GLY A 44 -8.68 -4.27 -2.07
C GLY A 44 -7.58 -3.44 -2.75
N ALA A 45 -6.44 -3.29 -2.07
CA ALA A 45 -5.28 -2.59 -2.61
C ALA A 45 -4.66 -3.33 -3.80
N ALA A 46 -4.42 -4.65 -3.67
CA ALA A 46 -3.86 -5.47 -4.73
C ALA A 46 -4.73 -5.44 -6.00
N ARG A 47 -6.06 -5.53 -5.87
CA ARG A 47 -6.97 -5.43 -7.01
C ARG A 47 -6.88 -4.09 -7.74
N THR A 48 -6.66 -3.00 -7.01
CA THR A 48 -6.52 -1.68 -7.62
C THR A 48 -5.18 -1.54 -8.34
N LEU A 49 -4.11 -2.01 -7.70
CA LEU A 49 -2.75 -1.94 -8.23
C LEU A 49 -2.52 -2.91 -9.40
N ALA A 50 -3.25 -4.02 -9.47
CA ALA A 50 -3.21 -4.97 -10.58
C ALA A 50 -3.62 -4.38 -11.95
N ARG A 51 -4.17 -3.16 -11.99
CA ARG A 51 -4.48 -2.44 -13.23
C ARG A 51 -3.28 -1.73 -13.84
N TYR A 52 -2.15 -1.70 -13.14
CA TYR A 52 -0.95 -1.00 -13.55
C TYR A 52 0.20 -1.99 -13.77
N ASP A 53 1.18 -1.58 -14.58
CA ASP A 53 2.37 -2.38 -14.87
C ASP A 53 3.43 -2.20 -13.76
N ILE A 54 3.06 -2.63 -12.55
CA ILE A 54 3.92 -2.52 -11.36
C ILE A 54 4.03 -3.85 -10.64
N ASN A 55 5.18 -4.08 -9.99
CA ASN A 55 5.33 -5.23 -9.11
C ASN A 55 4.56 -5.00 -7.81
N VAL A 56 3.87 -6.01 -7.30
CA VAL A 56 3.13 -5.94 -6.03
C VAL A 56 3.59 -7.06 -5.10
N ILE A 57 4.00 -6.69 -3.88
CA ILE A 57 4.35 -7.63 -2.80
C ILE A 57 3.33 -7.47 -1.68
N GLY A 58 2.63 -8.56 -1.34
CA GLY A 58 1.72 -8.62 -0.20
C GLY A 58 2.43 -9.17 1.05
N ILE A 59 2.31 -8.49 2.18
CA ILE A 59 2.78 -8.96 3.50
C ILE A 59 1.57 -9.16 4.41
N ASN A 60 1.23 -10.42 4.70
CA ASN A 60 0.13 -10.73 5.59
C ASN A 60 0.56 -10.49 7.05
N ALA A 61 -0.04 -9.50 7.69
CA ALA A 61 0.25 -9.13 9.07
C ALA A 61 -0.85 -9.62 10.02
N VAL A 62 -1.20 -10.90 9.96
CA VAL A 62 -2.08 -11.51 10.98
C VAL A 62 -1.27 -11.67 12.26
N ILE A 63 -1.57 -10.86 13.27
CA ILE A 63 -1.03 -11.06 14.61
C ILE A 63 -1.86 -12.19 15.22
N LEU A 64 -1.25 -13.36 15.40
CA LEU A 64 -1.80 -14.39 16.29
C LEU A 64 -1.74 -13.83 17.71
N ALA A 65 -2.83 -13.24 18.18
CA ALA A 65 -3.01 -12.95 19.59
C ALA A 65 -3.07 -14.29 20.32
N SER A 66 -1.99 -14.62 21.02
CA SER A 66 -1.91 -15.74 21.97
C SER A 66 -2.24 -15.23 23.36
#